data_AF-A0A0L0QUV0-F1
#
_entry.id   AF-A0A0L0QUV0-F1
#
_cell.length_a   1.000
_cell.length_b   1.000
_cell.length_c   1.000
_cell.angle_alpha   90.00
_cell.angle_beta   90.00
_cell.angle_gamma   90.00
#
_symmetry.space_group_name_H-M   'P 1'
#
loop_
_entity.id
_entity.type
_entity.pdbx_description
1 polymer ?
#
loop_
_entity_poly.entity_id
_entity_poly.type
_entity_poly.pdbx_seq_one_letter_code
_entity_poly.pdbx_strand_id
1 'polypeptide(L)'
;MANDGRLVRLKQIYDEIETLNPEILSDLNKVIRLYSQAQMLIGYLDADALYRYGAVYAERKRVHAEVIQASRGTVAEKESLLRKIIAYRRDERTALEEYKKVNDIYGR
;
A
#
# COMPACT_ATOMS: atom_id res chain seq x y z
N MET A 1 12.32 -1.93 -5.45
CA MET A 1 11.58 -2.52 -4.32
C MET A 1 10.61 -3.55 -4.86
N ALA A 2 10.21 -4.59 -4.11
CA ALA A 2 9.41 -5.71 -4.65
C ALA A 2 8.09 -5.27 -5.35
N ASN A 3 7.48 -4.17 -4.89
CA ASN A 3 6.26 -3.61 -5.47
C ASN A 3 6.49 -2.87 -6.79
N ASP A 4 7.65 -2.23 -6.98
CA ASP A 4 7.97 -1.56 -8.25
C ASP A 4 8.02 -2.58 -9.40
N GLY A 5 8.61 -3.76 -9.14
CA GLY A 5 8.64 -4.85 -10.11
C GLY A 5 7.25 -5.38 -10.44
N ARG A 6 6.36 -5.49 -9.44
CA ARG A 6 4.96 -5.91 -9.65
C ARG A 6 4.17 -4.89 -10.46
N LEU A 7 4.36 -3.60 -10.23
CA LEU A 7 3.72 -2.53 -11.01
C LEU A 7 4.20 -2.50 -12.47
N VAL A 8 5.50 -2.68 -12.69
CA VAL A 8 6.06 -2.82 -14.05
C VAL A 8 5.46 -4.05 -14.74
N ARG A 9 5.39 -5.19 -14.05
CA ARG A 9 4.79 -6.41 -14.60
C ARG A 9 3.30 -6.24 -14.90
N LEU A 10 2.56 -5.57 -14.02
CA LEU A 10 1.15 -5.27 -14.22
C LEU A 10 0.95 -4.41 -15.48
N LYS A 11 1.76 -3.37 -15.66
CA LYS A 11 1.75 -2.55 -16.88
C LYS A 11 2.02 -3.39 -18.13
N GLN A 12 3.06 -4.23 -18.10
CA GLN A 12 3.38 -5.12 -19.23
C GLN A 12 2.23 -6.08 -19.57
N ILE A 13 1.50 -6.58 -18.57
CA ILE A 13 0.34 -7.44 -18.79
C ILE A 13 -0.77 -6.66 -19.51
N TYR A 14 -1.08 -5.44 -19.08
CA TYR A 14 -2.08 -4.61 -19.75
C TYR A 14 -1.65 -4.24 -21.18
N ASP A 15 -0.40 -3.83 -21.37
CA ASP A 15 0.18 -3.56 -22.69
C ASP A 15 0.07 -4.81 -23.60
N GLU A 16 0.25 -6.03 -23.06
CA GLU A 16 0.10 -7.28 -23.80
C GLU A 16 -1.36 -7.56 -24.17
N ILE A 17 -2.31 -7.31 -23.26
CA ILE A 17 -3.75 -7.50 -23.50
C ILE A 17 -4.24 -6.61 -24.64
N GLU A 18 -3.78 -5.35 -24.72
CA GLU A 18 -4.16 -4.41 -25.79
C GLU A 18 -3.80 -4.89 -27.20
N THR A 19 -2.83 -5.80 -27.32
CA THR A 19 -2.41 -6.36 -28.62
C THR A 19 -3.23 -7.56 -29.09
N LEU A 20 -4.12 -8.09 -28.24
CA LEU A 20 -4.86 -9.32 -28.50
C LEU A 20 -6.25 -9.03 -29.09
N ASN A 21 -6.72 -9.92 -29.97
CA ASN A 21 -8.06 -9.83 -30.53
C ASN A 21 -9.00 -10.87 -29.88
N PRO A 22 -9.95 -10.49 -29.00
CA PRO A 22 -10.83 -11.43 -28.31
C PRO A 22 -11.74 -12.27 -29.22
N GLU A 23 -11.95 -11.86 -30.47
CA GLU A 23 -12.70 -12.62 -31.47
C GLU A 23 -11.94 -13.88 -31.94
N ILE A 24 -10.63 -13.94 -31.70
CA ILE A 24 -9.78 -15.11 -31.97
C ILE A 24 -9.70 -15.95 -30.69
N LEU A 25 -10.13 -17.21 -30.75
CA LEU A 25 -10.22 -18.08 -29.56
C LEU A 25 -8.90 -18.27 -28.80
N SER A 26 -7.77 -18.34 -29.50
CA SER A 26 -6.44 -18.43 -28.87
C SER A 26 -6.10 -17.18 -28.07
N ASP A 27 -6.45 -16.02 -28.61
CA ASP A 27 -6.20 -14.71 -28.01
C ASP A 27 -7.13 -14.50 -26.83
N LEU A 28 -8.40 -14.90 -26.93
CA LEU A 28 -9.35 -14.90 -25.82
C LEU A 28 -8.83 -15.70 -24.62
N ASN A 29 -8.35 -16.92 -24.84
CA ASN A 29 -7.75 -17.74 -23.79
C ASN A 29 -6.54 -17.04 -23.15
N LYS A 30 -5.72 -16.37 -23.97
CA LYS A 30 -4.55 -15.63 -23.51
C LYS A 30 -4.94 -14.41 -22.68
N VAL A 31 -5.96 -13.66 -23.10
CA VAL A 31 -6.54 -12.52 -22.37
C VAL A 31 -7.02 -12.97 -20.98
N ILE A 32 -7.79 -14.06 -20.88
CA ILE A 32 -8.29 -14.59 -19.60
C ILE A 32 -7.12 -14.92 -18.65
N ARG A 33 -6.08 -15.60 -19.16
CA ARG A 33 -4.90 -15.96 -18.38
C ARG A 33 -4.10 -14.73 -17.94
N LEU A 34 -4.03 -13.69 -18.77
CA LEU A 34 -3.32 -12.45 -18.45
C LEU A 34 -4.06 -11.64 -17.39
N TYR A 35 -5.39 -11.50 -17.50
CA TYR A 35 -6.19 -10.88 -16.43
C TYR A 35 -6.12 -11.65 -15.11
N SER A 36 -6.10 -12.98 -15.15
CA SER A 36 -5.91 -13.79 -13.93
C SER A 36 -4.56 -13.49 -13.25
N GLN A 37 -3.49 -13.31 -14.03
CA GLN A 37 -2.18 -12.91 -13.50
C GLN A 37 -2.20 -11.48 -12.94
N ALA A 38 -2.86 -10.55 -13.65
CA ALA A 38 -3.03 -9.18 -13.18
C ALA A 38 -3.75 -9.15 -11.82
N GLN A 39 -4.85 -9.89 -11.68
CA GLN A 39 -5.62 -10.01 -10.44
C GLN A 39 -4.74 -10.45 -9.25
N MET A 40 -3.88 -11.45 -9.47
CA MET A 40 -2.95 -11.92 -8.43
C MET A 40 -1.95 -10.83 -8.02
N LEU A 41 -1.37 -10.13 -9.00
CA LEU A 41 -0.41 -9.05 -8.73
C LEU A 41 -1.05 -7.91 -7.95
N ILE A 42 -2.27 -7.53 -8.34
CA ILE A 42 -3.04 -6.50 -7.63
C ILE A 42 -3.31 -6.95 -6.19
N GLY A 43 -3.73 -8.20 -5.97
CA GLY A 43 -3.94 -8.74 -4.63
C GLY A 43 -2.69 -8.70 -3.74
N TYR A 44 -1.49 -8.96 -4.30
CA TYR A 44 -0.24 -8.82 -3.56
C TYR A 44 0.08 -7.36 -3.23
N LEU A 45 -0.13 -6.44 -4.17
CA LEU A 45 0.09 -5.01 -3.96
C LEU A 45 -0.81 -4.46 -2.84
N ASP A 46 -2.08 -4.86 -2.86
CA ASP A 46 -3.05 -4.53 -1.81
C ASP A 46 -2.66 -5.07 -0.45
N ALA A 47 -2.34 -6.36 -0.38
CA ALA A 47 -1.98 -7.01 0.87
C ALA A 47 -0.73 -6.36 1.50
N ASP A 48 0.30 -6.09 0.69
CA ASP A 48 1.52 -5.44 1.14
C ASP A 48 1.26 -3.99 1.61
N ALA A 49 0.43 -3.23 0.89
CA ALA A 49 0.08 -1.86 1.27
C ALA A 49 -0.76 -1.81 2.55
N LEU A 50 -1.75 -2.69 2.66
CA LEU A 50 -2.59 -2.83 3.85
C LEU A 50 -1.76 -3.22 5.07
N TYR A 51 -0.86 -4.20 4.91
CA TYR A 51 0.02 -4.65 5.98
C TYR A 51 0.93 -3.52 6.47
N ARG A 52 1.56 -2.77 5.55
CA ARG A 52 2.41 -1.62 5.89
C ARG A 52 1.64 -0.54 6.64
N TYR A 53 0.46 -0.15 6.13
CA TYR A 53 -0.38 0.83 6.79
C TYR A 53 -0.77 0.36 8.21
N GLY A 54 -1.19 -0.90 8.35
CA GLY A 54 -1.52 -1.50 9.65
C GLY A 54 -0.35 -1.50 10.62
N ALA A 55 0.86 -1.83 10.16
CA ALA A 55 2.07 -1.83 10.97
C ALA A 55 2.42 -0.42 11.49
N VAL A 56 2.37 0.59 10.62
CA VAL A 56 2.65 2.00 11.00
C VAL A 56 1.58 2.52 11.96
N TYR A 57 0.30 2.21 11.72
CA TYR A 57 -0.80 2.56 12.62
C TYR A 57 -0.61 1.95 14.01
N ALA A 58 -0.28 0.65 14.07
CA ALA A 58 -0.06 -0.06 15.32
C ALA A 58 1.13 0.52 16.09
N GLU A 59 2.24 0.80 15.41
CA GLU A 59 3.43 1.39 16.04
C GLU A 59 3.14 2.79 16.59
N ARG A 60 2.43 3.62 15.83
CA ARG A 60 2.00 4.94 16.33
C ARG A 60 1.14 4.80 17.58
N LYS A 61 0.22 3.83 17.63
CA LYS A 61 -0.62 3.60 18.82
C LYS A 61 0.20 3.11 20.01
N ARG A 62 1.18 2.24 19.80
CA ARG A 62 2.14 1.79 20.80
C ARG A 62 2.89 2.98 21.40
N VAL A 63 3.51 3.80 20.56
CA VAL A 63 4.24 5.02 20.97
C VAL A 63 3.32 6.01 21.68
N HIS A 64 2.08 6.18 21.21
CA HIS A 64 1.12 7.05 21.88
C HIS A 64 0.77 6.56 23.28
N ALA A 65 0.60 5.24 23.47
CA ALA A 65 0.36 4.65 24.79
C ALA A 65 1.57 4.80 25.72
N GLU A 66 2.79 4.59 25.23
CA GLU A 66 4.03 4.84 25.98
C GLU A 66 4.14 6.29 26.43
N VAL A 67 3.82 7.24 25.54
CA VAL A 67 3.81 8.67 25.84
C VAL A 67 2.80 8.99 26.95
N ILE A 68 1.58 8.43 26.89
CA ILE A 68 0.56 8.65 27.92
C ILE A 68 1.04 8.08 29.26
N GLN A 69 1.60 6.87 29.29
CA GLN A 69 2.12 6.27 30.52
C GLN A 69 3.31 7.06 31.09
N ALA A 70 4.19 7.57 30.24
CA ALA A 70 5.35 8.37 30.62
C ALA A 70 5.03 9.84 30.94
N SER A 71 3.80 10.32 30.72
CA SER A 71 3.44 11.74 30.74
C SER A 71 3.41 12.45 32.11
N ARG A 72 4.11 11.90 33.12
CA ARG A 72 4.46 12.63 34.34
C ARG A 72 5.82 13.30 34.15
N GLY A 73 5.81 14.56 33.69
CA GLY A 73 7.05 15.29 33.41
C GLY A 73 6.87 16.79 33.19
N THR A 74 8.01 17.46 33.05
CA THR A 74 8.18 18.88 32.75
C THR A 74 7.67 19.25 31.34
N VAL A 75 7.53 20.54 31.06
CA VAL A 75 7.05 21.03 29.74
C VAL A 75 7.95 20.55 28.60
N ALA A 76 9.27 20.53 28.79
CA ALA A 76 10.24 20.09 27.78
C ALA A 76 10.08 18.59 27.42
N GLU A 77 9.81 17.74 28.41
CA GLU A 77 9.57 16.30 28.19
C GLU A 77 8.27 16.07 27.40
N LYS A 78 7.22 16.84 27.73
CA LYS A 78 5.94 16.80 27.01
C LYS A 78 6.09 17.24 25.56
N GLU A 79 6.87 18.30 25.29
CA GLU A 79 7.14 18.75 23.92
C GLU A 79 7.93 17.72 23.09
N SER A 80 8.94 17.09 23.69
CA SER A 80 9.72 16.03 23.02
C SER A 80 8.84 14.83 22.64
N LEU A 81 7.97 14.40 23.55
CA LEU A 81 7.00 13.33 23.31
C LEU A 81 5.98 13.70 22.23
N LEU A 82 5.53 14.96 22.19
CA LEU A 82 4.62 15.46 21.16
C LEU A 82 5.26 15.41 19.77
N ARG A 83 6.53 15.82 19.65
CA ARG A 83 7.29 15.78 18.38
C ARG A 83 7.40 14.36 17.83
N LYS A 84 7.64 13.37 18.70
CA LYS A 84 7.64 11.95 18.30
C LYS A 84 6.30 11.53 17.72
N ILE A 85 5.19 11.84 18.40
CA ILE A 85 3.84 11.51 17.91
C ILE A 85 3.55 12.17 16.55
N ILE A 86 3.98 13.42 16.34
CA ILE A 86 3.80 14.13 15.07
C ILE A 86 4.52 13.42 13.93
N ALA A 87 5.75 12.94 14.15
CA ALA A 87 6.49 12.18 13.14
C ALA A 87 5.74 10.90 12.74
N TYR A 88 5.31 10.08 13.72
CA TYR A 88 4.55 8.86 13.43
C TYR A 88 3.19 9.13 12.75
N ARG A 89 2.52 10.26 13.04
CA ARG A 89 1.31 10.67 12.32
C ARG A 89 1.59 11.01 10.86
N ARG A 90 2.75 11.61 10.57
CA ARG A 90 3.18 11.88 9.19
C ARG A 90 3.42 10.58 8.45
N ASP A 91 4.12 9.64 9.06
CA ASP A 91 4.41 8.33 8.46
C ASP A 91 3.13 7.52 8.21
N GLU A 92 2.20 7.51 9.17
CA GLU A 92 0.87 6.89 9.03
C GLU A 92 0.10 7.50 7.86
N ARG A 93 0.13 8.83 7.72
CA ARG A 93 -0.52 9.52 6.61
C ARG A 93 0.09 9.13 5.26
N THR A 94 1.42 9.07 5.16
CA THR A 94 2.10 8.63 3.94
C THR A 94 1.73 7.19 3.58
N ALA A 95 1.73 6.27 4.56
CA ALA A 95 1.32 4.89 4.34
C ALA A 95 -0.16 4.76 3.92
N LEU A 96 -1.04 5.60 4.47
CA LEU A 96 -2.44 5.67 4.07
C LEU A 96 -2.61 6.18 2.63
N GLU A 97 -1.84 7.18 2.24
CA GLU A 97 -1.85 7.72 0.88
C GLU A 97 -1.34 6.66 -0.12
N GLU A 98 -0.31 5.89 0.23
CA GLU A 98 0.15 4.76 -0.58
C GLU A 98 -0.93 3.67 -0.72
N TYR A 99 -1.57 3.28 0.39
CA TYR A 99 -2.66 2.31 0.37
C TYR A 99 -3.84 2.77 -0.50
N LYS A 100 -4.21 4.06 -0.45
CA LYS A 100 -5.25 4.61 -1.33
C LYS A 100 -4.87 4.54 -2.81
N LYS A 101 -3.62 4.91 -3.16
CA LYS A 101 -3.14 4.83 -4.55
C LYS A 101 -3.20 3.41 -5.11
N VAL A 102 -2.92 2.40 -4.28
CA VAL A 102 -3.02 0.99 -4.70
C VAL A 102 -4.48 0.60 -4.89
N ASN A 103 -5.39 1.01 -3.99
CA ASN A 103 -6.83 0.78 -4.18
C ASN A 103 -7.42 1.52 -5.40
N ASP A 104 -6.86 2.67 -5.79
CA ASP A 104 -7.29 3.37 -7.00
C ASP A 104 -6.92 2.61 -8.29
N ILE A 105 -6.06 1.57 -8.23
CA ILE A 105 -5.77 0.69 -9.37
C ILE A 105 -7.03 -0.04 -9.85
N TYR A 106 -8.00 -0.29 -8.96
CA TYR A 106 -9.27 -0.94 -9.31
C TYR A 106 -10.26 -0.03 -10.05
N GLY A 107 -10.03 1.30 -10.08
CA GLY A 107 -10.99 2.29 -10.57
C GLY A 107 -10.84 2.70 -12.04
N ARG A 108 -10.07 1.97 -12.86
CA ARG A 108 -9.92 2.24 -14.30
C ARG A 108 -10.84 1.38 -15.16
#